data_AF-A0A2G8KU78-F1
#
_entry.id   AF-A0A2G8KU78-F1
#
_cell.length_a   1.000
_cell.length_b   1.000
_cell.length_c   1.000
_cell.angle_alpha   90.00
_cell.angle_beta   90.00
_cell.angle_gamma   90.00
#
_symmetry.space_group_name_H-M   'P 1'
#
loop_
_entity.id
_entity.type
_entity.pdbx_description
1 polymer ?
#
loop_
_entity_poly.entity_id
_entity_poly.type
_entity_poly.pdbx_seq_one_letter_code
_entity_poly.pdbx_strand_id
1 'polypeptide(L)'
;MSSLLDDNRSLLRALNRQKERIKYDEKMAAREATVKDELAVNKKADWVENLEAASESQRVKEERKIMGQEAALAGRSLVEIRRAALRTQLEEEYAQYEKELHAEGKAFYFKRE
;
A
#
# COMPACT_ATOMS: atom_id res chain seq x y z
N MET A 1 -34.91 -50.08 58.64
CA MET A 1 -33.54 -49.53 58.57
C MET A 1 -32.87 -49.69 57.21
N SER A 2 -33.31 -50.61 56.34
CA SER A 2 -32.67 -50.83 55.02
C SER A 2 -32.93 -49.71 53.99
N SER A 3 -34.11 -49.10 53.93
CA SER A 3 -34.42 -48.11 52.88
C SER A 3 -33.69 -46.77 53.06
N LEU A 4 -33.46 -46.32 54.30
CA LEU A 4 -32.69 -45.11 54.61
C LEU A 4 -31.23 -45.19 54.16
N LEU A 5 -30.65 -46.40 54.11
CA LEU A 5 -29.29 -46.62 53.62
C LEU A 5 -29.21 -46.60 52.07
N ASP A 6 -30.24 -47.08 51.39
CA ASP A 6 -30.32 -47.04 49.93
C ASP A 6 -30.64 -45.64 49.39
N ASP A 7 -31.47 -44.87 50.09
CA ASP A 7 -31.72 -43.45 49.76
C ASP A 7 -30.45 -42.61 49.86
N ASN A 8 -29.62 -42.87 50.87
CA ASN A 8 -28.36 -42.16 51.06
C ASN A 8 -27.32 -42.49 49.97
N ARG A 9 -27.27 -43.74 49.51
CA ARG A 9 -26.44 -44.16 48.37
C ARG A 9 -26.92 -43.56 47.04
N SER A 10 -28.23 -43.46 46.86
CA SER A 10 -28.84 -42.81 45.68
C SER A 10 -28.47 -41.33 45.64
N LEU A 11 -28.57 -40.64 46.78
CA LEU A 11 -28.23 -39.22 46.91
C LEU A 11 -26.74 -38.95 46.64
N LEU A 12 -25.84 -39.78 47.16
CA LEU A 12 -24.40 -39.70 46.86
C LEU A 12 -24.11 -39.89 45.36
N ARG A 13 -24.80 -40.83 44.69
CA ARG A 13 -24.67 -41.02 43.24
C ARG A 13 -25.18 -39.82 42.46
N ALA A 14 -26.31 -39.24 42.87
CA ALA A 14 -26.87 -38.04 42.26
C ALA A 14 -25.91 -36.85 42.40
N LEU A 15 -25.32 -36.67 43.59
CA LEU A 15 -24.35 -35.62 43.89
C LEU A 15 -23.07 -35.79 43.04
N ASN A 16 -22.57 -37.03 42.89
CA ASN A 16 -21.42 -37.31 42.04
C ASN A 16 -21.71 -37.05 40.55
N ARG A 17 -22.90 -37.40 40.05
CA ARG A 17 -23.32 -37.06 38.67
C ARG A 17 -23.38 -35.55 38.46
N GLN A 18 -23.90 -34.82 39.44
CA GLN A 18 -23.96 -33.36 39.38
C GLN A 18 -22.56 -32.74 39.38
N LYS A 19 -21.64 -33.24 40.20
CA LYS A 19 -20.23 -32.79 40.21
C LYS A 19 -19.54 -33.00 38.85
N GLU A 20 -19.71 -34.18 38.25
CA GLU A 20 -19.12 -34.45 36.93
C GLU A 20 -19.75 -33.58 35.83
N ARG A 21 -21.05 -33.31 35.90
CA ARG A 21 -21.72 -32.37 34.99
C ARG A 21 -21.17 -30.96 35.13
N ILE A 22 -21.12 -30.41 36.35
CA ILE A 22 -20.57 -29.07 36.62
C ILE A 22 -19.14 -28.96 36.10
N LYS A 23 -18.30 -29.96 36.39
CA LYS A 23 -16.92 -30.02 35.92
C LYS A 23 -16.82 -30.03 34.40
N TYR A 24 -17.73 -30.70 33.70
CA TYR A 24 -17.76 -30.70 32.25
C TYR A 24 -18.23 -29.35 31.70
N ASP A 25 -19.29 -28.79 32.27
CA ASP A 25 -19.83 -27.48 31.88
C ASP A 25 -18.77 -26.38 32.07
N GLU A 26 -18.03 -26.38 33.18
CA GLU A 26 -16.90 -25.47 33.43
C GLU A 26 -15.78 -25.63 32.40
N LYS A 27 -15.42 -26.87 32.04
CA LYS A 27 -14.42 -27.14 30.99
C LYS A 27 -14.88 -26.65 29.63
N MET A 28 -16.15 -26.81 29.30
CA MET A 28 -16.70 -26.29 28.04
C MET A 28 -16.74 -24.78 28.03
N ALA A 29 -17.18 -24.15 29.13
CA ALA A 29 -17.19 -22.69 29.27
C ALA A 29 -15.78 -22.10 29.13
N ALA A 30 -14.76 -22.73 29.73
CA ALA A 30 -13.37 -22.32 29.58
C ALA A 30 -12.90 -22.40 28.12
N ARG A 31 -13.24 -23.49 27.41
CA ARG A 31 -12.92 -23.64 25.98
C ARG A 31 -13.61 -22.59 25.12
N GLU A 32 -14.89 -22.33 25.36
CA GLU A 32 -15.64 -21.30 24.66
C GLU A 32 -15.04 -19.91 24.86
N ALA A 33 -14.56 -19.60 26.07
CA ALA A 33 -13.87 -18.35 26.35
C ALA A 33 -12.58 -18.25 25.53
N THR A 34 -11.74 -19.30 25.53
CA THR A 34 -10.50 -19.33 24.72
C THR A 34 -10.79 -19.15 23.23
N VAL A 35 -11.79 -19.85 22.69
CA VAL A 35 -12.15 -19.73 21.26
C VAL A 35 -12.64 -18.32 20.93
N LYS A 36 -13.39 -17.67 21.83
CA LYS A 36 -13.83 -16.28 21.63
C LYS A 36 -12.64 -15.31 21.61
N ASP A 37 -11.69 -15.50 22.50
CA ASP A 37 -10.48 -14.68 22.56
C ASP A 37 -9.63 -14.86 21.30
N GLU A 38 -9.40 -16.09 20.88
CA GLU A 38 -8.69 -16.42 19.63
C GLU A 38 -9.38 -15.79 18.42
N LEU A 39 -10.70 -15.89 18.34
CA LEU A 39 -11.48 -15.32 17.25
C LEU A 39 -11.40 -13.79 17.21
N ALA A 40 -11.36 -13.14 18.38
CA ALA A 40 -11.16 -11.69 18.45
C ALA A 40 -9.75 -11.29 17.99
N VAL A 41 -8.72 -12.05 18.38
CA VAL A 41 -7.34 -11.82 17.94
C VAL A 41 -7.21 -12.02 16.43
N ASN A 42 -7.76 -13.11 15.89
CA ASN A 42 -7.71 -13.40 14.46
C ASN A 42 -8.39 -12.30 13.64
N LYS A 43 -9.59 -11.84 14.04
CA LYS A 43 -10.27 -10.73 13.36
C LYS A 43 -9.43 -9.45 13.36
N LYS A 44 -8.71 -9.18 14.44
CA LYS A 44 -7.82 -8.02 14.52
C LYS A 44 -6.62 -8.19 13.60
N ALA A 45 -6.01 -9.37 13.57
CA ALA A 45 -4.90 -9.69 12.67
C ALA A 45 -5.32 -9.54 11.20
N ASP A 46 -6.45 -10.15 10.82
CA ASP A 46 -7.01 -10.06 9.46
C ASP A 46 -7.24 -8.60 9.05
N TRP A 47 -7.76 -7.77 9.96
CA TRP A 47 -7.99 -6.37 9.68
C TRP A 47 -6.68 -5.60 9.47
N VAL A 48 -5.67 -5.84 10.31
CA VAL A 48 -4.36 -5.18 10.20
C VAL A 48 -3.66 -5.56 8.89
N GLU A 49 -3.63 -6.85 8.56
CA GLU A 49 -2.99 -7.34 7.34
C GLU A 49 -3.64 -6.73 6.08
N ASN A 50 -4.98 -6.71 6.04
CA ASN A 50 -5.72 -6.10 4.94
C ASN A 50 -5.53 -4.57 4.88
N LEU A 51 -5.41 -3.90 6.04
CA LEU A 51 -5.14 -2.47 6.09
C LEU A 51 -3.74 -2.15 5.53
N GLU A 52 -2.73 -2.94 5.91
CA GLU A 52 -1.36 -2.78 5.42
C GLU A 52 -1.29 -3.01 3.91
N ALA A 53 -1.87 -4.10 3.41
CA ALA A 53 -1.90 -4.40 1.97
C ALA A 53 -2.64 -3.32 1.16
N ALA A 54 -3.77 -2.81 1.68
CA ALA A 54 -4.51 -1.71 1.05
C ALA A 54 -3.70 -0.40 1.06
N SER A 55 -3.03 -0.09 2.17
CA SER A 55 -2.18 1.09 2.31
C SER A 55 -0.98 1.04 1.37
N GLU A 56 -0.29 -0.11 1.30
CA GLU A 56 0.84 -0.33 0.40
C GLU A 56 0.41 -0.16 -1.07
N SER A 57 -0.71 -0.77 -1.45
CA SER A 57 -1.29 -0.61 -2.79
C SER A 57 -1.58 0.85 -3.13
N GLN A 58 -2.05 1.64 -2.16
CA GLN A 58 -2.31 3.07 -2.34
C GLN A 58 -1.00 3.86 -2.45
N ARG A 59 0.01 3.55 -1.64
CA ARG A 59 1.34 4.18 -1.71
C ARG A 59 2.00 3.95 -3.07
N VAL A 60 2.01 2.72 -3.56
CA VAL A 60 2.56 2.37 -4.88
C VAL A 60 1.85 3.13 -6.01
N LYS A 61 0.51 3.30 -5.91
CA LYS A 61 -0.25 4.09 -6.89
C LYS A 61 0.15 5.57 -6.87
N GLU A 62 0.29 6.17 -5.69
CA GLU A 62 0.69 7.58 -5.59
C GLU A 62 2.14 7.79 -6.04
N GLU A 63 3.06 6.90 -5.68
CA GLU A 63 4.45 6.94 -6.15
C GLU A 63 4.54 6.87 -7.67
N ARG A 64 3.80 5.96 -8.32
CA ARG A 64 3.75 5.87 -9.79
C ARG A 64 3.21 7.15 -10.42
N LYS A 65 2.22 7.77 -9.81
CA LYS A 65 1.65 9.03 -10.28
C LYS A 65 2.65 10.17 -10.16
N ILE A 66 3.36 10.28 -9.03
CA ILE A 66 4.42 11.27 -8.82
C ILE A 66 5.54 11.06 -9.85
N MET A 67 6.03 9.83 -10.02
CA MET A 67 7.05 9.51 -11.02
C MET A 67 6.61 9.89 -12.45
N GLY A 68 5.34 9.65 -12.79
CA GLY A 68 4.80 10.07 -14.10
C GLY A 68 4.81 11.59 -14.29
N GLN A 69 4.49 12.35 -13.24
CA GLN A 69 4.55 13.82 -13.27
C GLN A 69 5.98 14.34 -13.38
N GLU A 70 6.91 13.76 -12.64
CA GLU A 70 8.34 14.09 -12.70
C GLU A 70 8.92 13.81 -14.08
N ALA A 71 8.60 12.66 -14.68
CA ALA A 71 9.01 12.33 -16.04
C ALA A 71 8.46 13.33 -17.08
N ALA A 72 7.20 13.76 -16.94
CA ALA A 72 6.62 14.76 -17.81
C ALA A 72 7.26 16.15 -17.66
N LEU A 73 7.63 16.54 -16.44
CA LEU A 73 8.39 17.78 -16.18
C LEU A 73 9.80 17.69 -16.77
N ALA A 74 10.50 16.58 -16.56
CA ALA A 74 11.82 16.33 -17.14
C ALA A 74 11.79 16.33 -18.68
N GLY A 75 10.75 15.76 -19.29
CA GLY A 75 10.56 15.82 -20.73
C GLY A 75 10.40 17.25 -21.26
N ARG A 76 9.63 18.08 -20.55
CA ARG A 76 9.46 19.50 -20.89
C ARG A 76 10.76 20.29 -20.75
N SER A 77 11.47 20.13 -19.64
CA SER A 77 12.75 20.83 -19.44
C SER A 77 13.80 20.42 -20.47
N LEU A 78 13.87 19.13 -20.83
CA LEU A 78 14.77 18.64 -21.87
C LEU A 78 14.50 19.29 -23.24
N VAL A 79 13.23 19.45 -23.62
CA VAL A 79 12.87 20.11 -24.88
C VAL A 79 13.33 21.57 -24.89
N GLU A 80 13.14 22.30 -23.79
CA GLU A 80 13.58 23.70 -23.70
C GLU A 80 15.10 23.82 -23.74
N ILE A 81 15.82 22.93 -23.07
CA ILE A 81 17.30 22.87 -23.14
C ILE A 81 17.74 22.60 -24.59
N ARG A 82 17.11 21.64 -25.28
CA ARG A 82 17.44 21.34 -26.68
C ARG A 82 17.15 22.51 -27.61
N ARG A 83 16.04 23.22 -27.39
CA ARG A 83 15.70 24.43 -28.16
C ARG A 83 16.73 25.53 -27.96
N ALA A 84 17.16 25.75 -26.72
CA ALA A 84 18.21 26.73 -26.41
C ALA A 84 19.54 26.35 -27.09
N ALA A 85 19.97 25.10 -26.96
CA ALA A 85 21.18 24.61 -27.61
C ALA A 85 21.13 24.74 -29.14
N LEU A 86 19.98 24.41 -29.75
CA LEU A 86 19.79 24.55 -31.20
C LEU A 86 19.86 26.01 -31.64
N ARG A 87 19.28 26.95 -30.88
CA ARG A 87 19.38 28.38 -31.19
C ARG A 87 20.83 28.84 -31.17
N THR A 88 21.59 28.48 -30.14
CA THR A 88 23.02 28.83 -30.06
C THR A 88 23.80 28.28 -31.25
N GLN A 89 23.56 27.02 -31.62
CA GLN A 89 24.23 26.43 -32.78
C GLN A 89 23.87 27.15 -34.08
N LEU A 90 22.59 27.47 -34.28
CA LEU A 90 22.15 28.22 -35.47
C LEU A 90 22.72 29.64 -35.51
N GLU A 91 22.84 30.32 -34.37
CA GLU A 91 23.46 31.65 -34.27
C GLU A 91 24.95 31.60 -34.64
N GLU A 92 25.67 30.57 -34.19
CA GLU A 92 27.07 30.34 -34.55
C GLU A 92 27.23 30.06 -36.05
N GLU A 93 26.42 29.14 -36.60
CA GLU A 93 26.41 28.83 -38.03
C GLU A 93 26.05 30.06 -38.86
N TYR A 94 25.05 30.83 -38.44
CA TYR A 94 24.64 32.06 -39.10
C TYR A 94 25.77 33.08 -39.15
N ALA A 95 26.45 33.31 -38.02
CA ALA A 95 27.59 34.23 -37.94
C ALA A 95 28.78 33.76 -38.80
N GLN A 96 28.98 32.44 -38.94
CA GLN A 96 29.98 31.90 -39.85
C GLN A 96 29.61 32.19 -41.31
N TYR A 97 28.38 31.84 -41.71
CA TYR A 97 27.94 32.05 -43.09
C TYR A 97 27.86 33.53 -43.49
N GLU A 98 27.52 34.42 -42.56
CA GLU A 98 27.52 35.86 -42.83
C GLU A 98 28.92 36.36 -43.17
N LYS A 99 29.95 35.89 -42.47
CA LYS A 99 31.36 36.21 -42.79
C LYS A 99 31.77 35.68 -44.15
N GLU A 100 31.39 34.44 -44.47
CA GLU A 100 31.69 33.81 -45.77
C GLU A 100 31.01 34.57 -46.93
N LEU A 101 29.72 34.90 -46.78
CA LEU A 101 28.97 35.68 -47.76
C LEU A 101 29.58 37.07 -47.98
N HIS A 102 29.94 37.76 -46.90
CA HIS A 102 30.58 39.07 -47.00
C HIS A 102 31.94 39.01 -47.71
N ALA A 103 32.71 37.93 -47.53
CA ALA A 103 33.96 37.72 -48.27
C ALA A 103 33.72 37.58 -49.78
N GLU A 104 32.56 37.03 -50.19
CA GLU A 104 32.12 36.96 -51.59
C GLU A 104 31.41 38.24 -52.09
N GLY A 105 31.29 39.27 -51.26
CA GLY A 105 30.53 40.48 -51.58
C GLY A 105 29.01 40.29 -51.60
N LYS A 106 28.51 39.20 -50.99
CA LYS A 106 27.08 38.88 -50.85
C LYS A 106 26.62 39.11 -49.41
N ALA A 107 25.32 39.03 -49.19
CA ALA A 107 24.71 39.13 -47.85
C ALA A 107 23.38 38.35 -47.82
N PHE A 108 22.91 38.04 -46.62
CA PHE A 108 21.59 37.45 -46.42
C PHE A 108 20.48 38.43 -46.80
N TYR A 109 19.45 37.92 -47.48
CA TYR A 109 18.26 38.71 -47.79
C TYR A 109 17.29 38.66 -46.60
N PHE A 110 16.94 39.85 -46.09
CA PHE A 110 15.88 40.02 -45.10
C PHE A 110 14.77 40.89 -45.70
N LYS A 111 13.57 40.33 -45.79
CA LYS A 111 12.38 41.12 -46.12
C LYS A 111 12.08 42.01 -44.92
N ARG A 112 12.17 43.33 -45.08
CA ARG A 112 11.61 44.26 -44.08
C ARG A 112 10.09 44.14 -44.15
N GLU A 113 9.46 43.92 -43.00
CA GLU A 113 8.02 44.09 -42.84
C GLU A 113 7.60 45.55 -42.98
#